data_AF-A0A7J3BIN8-F1
#
_entry.id   AF-A0A7J3BIN8-F1
#
_cell.length_a   1.000
_cell.length_b   1.000
_cell.length_c   1.000
_cell.angle_alpha   90.00
_cell.angle_beta   90.00
_cell.angle_gamma   90.00
#
_symmetry.space_group_name_H-M   'P 1'
#
loop_
_entity.id
_entity.type
_entity.pdbx_description
1 polymer ?
#
loop_
_entity_poly.entity_id
_entity_poly.type
_entity_poly.pdbx_seq_one_letter_code
_entity_poly.pdbx_strand_id
1 'polypeptide(L)'
;MIKVGIVDTTFARVDMGSIAEKTIKELLPEARVYRYTVPGIKDIPVATKKLIEEFGCDGVITLGWVGKTLTDKLSYVALSVGLQLVQLMTNKHVIDVTVHEDEADDEVKLYEIAVNRVKEHAENLVKLLRGGGDALRPYAGKGLRQGLPDVGPIRS
;
A
#
# COMPACT_ATOMS: atom_id res chain seq x y z
N MET A 1 -5.58 -21.01 -1.37
CA MET A 1 -5.01 -20.23 -0.25
C MET A 1 -4.51 -18.93 -0.83
N ILE A 2 -5.05 -17.80 -0.38
CA ILE A 2 -4.66 -16.47 -0.87
C ILE A 2 -3.22 -16.18 -0.44
N LYS A 3 -2.41 -15.68 -1.36
CA LYS A 3 -1.04 -15.26 -1.09
C LYS A 3 -0.94 -13.75 -1.17
N VAL A 4 -0.44 -13.11 -0.11
CA VAL A 4 -0.33 -11.65 -0.03
C VAL A 4 1.12 -11.24 0.05
N GLY A 5 1.54 -10.35 -0.83
CA GLY A 5 2.87 -9.75 -0.79
C GLY A 5 2.87 -8.46 0.01
N ILE A 6 3.93 -8.22 0.78
CA ILE A 6 4.23 -6.95 1.45
C ILE A 6 5.63 -6.54 1.01
N VAL A 7 5.76 -5.35 0.44
CA VAL A 7 7.07 -4.75 0.13
C VAL A 7 7.24 -3.50 0.97
N ASP A 8 8.30 -3.43 1.77
CA ASP A 8 8.64 -2.25 2.57
C ASP A 8 10.10 -1.84 2.37
N THR A 9 10.49 -0.73 2.99
CA THR A 9 11.81 -0.14 2.76
C THR A 9 12.58 0.07 4.05
N THR A 10 13.91 -0.05 3.99
CA THR A 10 14.78 0.39 5.10
C THR A 10 14.85 1.92 5.22
N PHE A 11 14.50 2.65 4.16
CA PHE A 11 14.42 4.11 4.16
C PHE A 11 13.23 4.64 4.98
N ALA A 12 12.15 3.86 5.07
CA ALA A 12 10.97 4.26 5.84
C ALA A 12 11.29 4.43 7.32
N ARG A 13 10.75 5.49 7.91
CA ARG A 13 10.95 5.83 9.33
C ARG A 13 9.93 5.18 10.27
N VAL A 14 8.98 4.43 9.71
CA VAL A 14 7.94 3.70 10.43
C VAL A 14 7.91 2.27 9.90
N ASP A 15 7.89 1.28 10.79
CA ASP A 15 7.73 -0.14 10.44
C ASP A 15 6.27 -0.43 10.04
N MET A 16 5.92 0.06 8.86
CA MET A 16 4.61 -0.14 8.24
C MET A 16 4.39 -1.62 7.87
N GLY A 17 5.46 -2.37 7.61
CA GLY A 17 5.38 -3.78 7.21
C GLY A 17 4.76 -4.65 8.28
N SER A 18 5.18 -4.47 9.54
CA SER A 18 4.62 -5.20 10.67
C SER A 18 3.15 -4.84 10.93
N ILE A 19 2.75 -3.59 10.68
CA ILE A 19 1.36 -3.14 10.80
C ILE A 19 0.50 -3.81 9.72
N ALA A 20 0.94 -3.75 8.46
CA ALA A 20 0.24 -4.39 7.34
C ALA A 20 0.09 -5.90 7.57
N GLU A 21 1.18 -6.58 7.96
CA GLU A 21 1.19 -8.02 8.21
C GLU A 21 0.21 -8.42 9.32
N LYS A 22 0.20 -7.67 10.43
CA LYS A 22 -0.75 -7.88 11.53
C LYS A 22 -2.19 -7.73 11.05
N THR A 23 -2.51 -6.61 10.39
CA THR A 23 -3.87 -6.33 9.90
C THR A 23 -4.35 -7.38 8.88
N ILE A 24 -3.48 -7.79 7.94
CA ILE A 24 -3.80 -8.84 6.97
C ILE A 24 -4.08 -10.16 7.67
N LYS A 25 -3.25 -10.57 8.64
CA LYS A 25 -3.44 -11.83 9.38
C LYS A 25 -4.69 -11.83 10.27
N GLU A 26 -5.08 -10.68 10.82
CA GLU A 26 -6.32 -10.55 11.59
C GLU A 26 -7.57 -10.69 10.70
N LEU A 27 -7.55 -10.10 9.51
CA LEU A 27 -8.71 -10.09 8.60
C LEU A 27 -8.79 -11.32 7.71
N LEU A 28 -7.64 -11.91 7.39
CA LEU A 28 -7.47 -13.04 6.47
C LEU A 28 -6.48 -14.07 7.08
N PRO A 29 -6.84 -14.75 8.19
CA PRO A 29 -5.95 -15.66 8.92
C PRO A 29 -5.40 -16.82 8.08
N GLU A 30 -6.14 -17.23 7.05
CA GLU A 30 -5.78 -18.29 6.12
C GLU A 30 -4.78 -17.86 5.03
N ALA A 31 -4.45 -16.56 4.93
CA ALA A 31 -3.51 -16.09 3.94
C ALA A 31 -2.07 -16.48 4.24
N ARG A 32 -1.32 -16.78 3.18
CA ARG A 32 0.14 -16.86 3.26
C ARG A 32 0.73 -15.49 2.94
N VAL A 33 1.38 -14.87 3.91
CA VAL A 33 2.03 -13.57 3.76
C VAL A 33 3.50 -13.75 3.38
N TYR A 34 3.96 -13.01 2.36
CA TYR A 34 5.36 -12.90 1.96
C TYR A 34 5.81 -11.46 2.13
N ARG A 35 6.82 -11.21 2.97
CA ARG A 35 7.41 -9.88 3.18
C ARG A 35 8.75 -9.78 2.48
N TYR A 36 8.98 -8.68 1.75
CA TYR A 36 10.21 -8.40 1.02
C TYR A 36 10.65 -6.96 1.30
N THR A 37 11.75 -6.78 2.01
CA THR A 37 12.30 -5.46 2.33
C THR A 37 13.37 -5.04 1.32
N VAL A 38 13.30 -3.81 0.83
CA VAL A 38 14.27 -3.21 -0.09
C VAL A 38 14.90 -1.94 0.48
N PRO A 39 16.00 -1.41 -0.10
CA PRO A 39 16.63 -0.20 0.43
C PRO A 39 15.71 1.03 0.43
N GLY A 40 15.03 1.31 -0.69
CA GLY A 40 14.16 2.47 -0.84
C GLY A 40 13.11 2.33 -1.93
N ILE A 41 12.36 3.41 -2.18
CA ILE A 41 11.19 3.39 -3.06
C ILE A 41 11.49 2.97 -4.50
N LYS A 42 12.71 3.22 -5.01
CA LYS A 42 13.10 2.87 -6.38
C LYS A 42 13.20 1.36 -6.62
N ASP A 43 13.36 0.58 -5.55
CA ASP A 43 13.52 -0.87 -5.61
C ASP A 43 12.19 -1.62 -5.43
N ILE A 44 11.13 -0.92 -4.99
CA ILE A 44 9.80 -1.50 -4.76
C ILE A 44 9.22 -2.15 -6.03
N PRO A 45 9.29 -1.57 -7.24
CA PRO A 45 8.65 -2.15 -8.41
C PRO A 45 9.15 -3.56 -8.74
N VAL A 46 10.47 -3.78 -8.72
CA VAL A 46 11.03 -5.10 -9.01
C VAL A 46 10.68 -6.10 -7.93
N ALA A 47 10.77 -5.73 -6.63
CA ALA A 47 10.37 -6.61 -5.53
C ALA A 47 8.89 -7.00 -5.63
N THR A 48 8.02 -6.05 -5.97
CA THR A 48 6.59 -6.27 -6.19
C THR A 48 6.34 -7.27 -7.31
N LYS A 49 6.99 -7.08 -8.47
CA LYS A 49 6.86 -7.99 -9.62
C LYS A 49 7.35 -9.39 -9.27
N LYS A 50 8.46 -9.52 -8.55
CA LYS A 50 8.97 -10.81 -8.07
C LYS A 50 7.97 -11.50 -7.15
N LEU A 51 7.40 -10.81 -6.17
CA LEU A 51 6.38 -11.39 -5.29
C LEU A 51 5.17 -11.92 -6.06
N ILE A 52 4.76 -11.22 -7.12
CA ILE A 52 3.64 -11.65 -7.95
C ILE A 52 4.03 -12.87 -8.81
N GLU A 53 5.10 -12.80 -9.59
CA GLU A 53 5.41 -13.82 -10.60
C GLU A 53 6.16 -15.03 -10.03
N GLU A 54 7.09 -14.82 -9.10
CA GLU A 54 7.96 -15.89 -8.58
C GLU A 54 7.37 -16.54 -7.33
N PHE A 55 6.71 -15.75 -6.47
CA PHE A 55 6.09 -16.25 -5.23
C PHE A 55 4.60 -16.55 -5.39
N GLY A 56 3.99 -16.05 -6.48
CA GLY A 56 2.59 -16.29 -6.83
C GLY A 56 1.63 -15.49 -5.96
N CYS A 57 1.99 -14.28 -5.50
CA CYS A 57 1.09 -13.44 -4.72
C CYS A 57 -0.12 -12.98 -5.56
N ASP A 58 -1.30 -13.06 -4.96
CA ASP A 58 -2.58 -12.68 -5.58
C ASP A 58 -2.80 -11.16 -5.56
N GLY A 59 -2.11 -10.46 -4.66
CA GLY A 59 -2.03 -9.02 -4.59
C GLY A 59 -0.88 -8.61 -3.66
N VAL A 60 -0.42 -7.38 -3.81
CA VAL A 60 0.71 -6.85 -3.05
C VAL A 60 0.35 -5.50 -2.44
N ILE A 61 0.77 -5.25 -1.21
CA ILE A 61 0.80 -3.92 -0.61
C ILE A 61 2.25 -3.42 -0.59
N THR A 62 2.48 -2.21 -1.07
CA THR A 62 3.80 -1.57 -1.08
C THR A 62 3.84 -0.42 -0.12
N LEU A 63 4.92 -0.29 0.65
CA LEU A 63 5.04 0.59 1.81
C LEU A 63 6.24 1.52 1.59
N GLY A 64 5.99 2.65 0.95
CA GLY A 64 6.97 3.64 0.57
C GLY A 64 7.08 4.81 1.55
N TRP A 65 8.24 5.45 1.57
CA TRP A 65 8.48 6.67 2.36
C TRP A 65 9.21 7.69 1.49
N VAL A 66 8.73 8.93 1.50
CA VAL A 66 9.22 10.00 0.62
C VAL A 66 9.65 11.19 1.48
N GLY A 67 10.91 11.61 1.31
CA GLY A 67 11.45 12.79 1.97
C GLY A 67 10.84 14.11 1.45
N LYS A 68 11.23 15.22 2.08
CA LYS A 68 10.66 16.56 1.80
C LYS A 68 11.14 17.19 0.49
N THR A 69 12.20 16.65 -0.13
CA THR A 69 12.83 17.33 -1.27
C THR A 69 12.05 17.09 -2.57
N LEU A 70 12.20 18.00 -3.53
CA LEU A 70 11.64 17.81 -4.87
C LEU A 70 12.18 16.52 -5.52
N THR A 71 13.45 16.19 -5.30
CA THR A 71 14.08 14.96 -5.82
C THR A 71 13.40 13.70 -5.28
N ASP A 72 12.99 13.72 -4.00
CA ASP A 72 12.25 12.61 -3.40
C ASP A 72 10.87 12.46 -4.04
N LYS A 73 10.16 13.57 -4.27
CA LYS A 73 8.86 13.58 -4.97
C LYS A 73 8.98 13.09 -6.42
N LEU A 74 10.03 13.47 -7.14
CA LEU A 74 10.29 12.94 -8.48
C LEU A 74 10.59 11.44 -8.46
N SER A 75 11.30 10.96 -7.43
CA SER A 75 11.52 9.53 -7.22
C SER A 75 10.21 8.78 -6.95
N TYR A 76 9.26 9.40 -6.23
CA TYR A 76 7.91 8.87 -6.06
C TYR A 76 7.16 8.75 -7.39
N VAL A 77 7.21 9.77 -8.25
CA VAL A 77 6.57 9.71 -9.58
C VAL A 77 7.12 8.52 -10.39
N ALA A 78 8.44 8.31 -10.38
CA ALA A 78 9.06 7.16 -11.05
C ALA A 78 8.60 5.82 -10.45
N LEU A 79 8.50 5.72 -9.12
CA LEU A 79 7.90 4.57 -8.44
C LEU A 79 6.46 4.33 -8.92
N SER A 80 5.59 5.34 -8.90
CA SER A 80 4.17 5.19 -9.25
C SER A 80 4.00 4.68 -10.68
N VAL A 81 4.78 5.20 -11.63
CA VAL A 81 4.79 4.69 -13.01
C VAL A 81 5.27 3.24 -13.05
N GLY A 82 6.32 2.90 -12.31
CA GLY A 82 6.82 1.53 -12.18
C GLY A 82 5.75 0.56 -11.66
N LEU A 83 5.00 0.94 -10.61
CA LEU A 83 3.92 0.12 -10.06
C LEU A 83 2.74 -0.02 -11.02
N GLN A 84 2.40 1.03 -11.77
CA GLN A 84 1.38 0.93 -12.83
C GLN A 84 1.78 -0.11 -13.89
N LEU A 85 3.05 -0.08 -14.33
CA LEU A 85 3.57 -1.07 -15.28
C LEU A 85 3.50 -2.49 -14.70
N VAL A 86 3.91 -2.69 -13.45
CA VAL A 86 3.84 -4.00 -12.79
C VAL A 86 2.40 -4.52 -12.74
N GLN A 87 1.43 -3.69 -12.37
CA GLN A 87 0.02 -4.08 -12.34
C GLN A 87 -0.49 -4.49 -13.72
N LEU A 88 -0.20 -3.69 -14.76
CA LEU A 88 -0.64 -3.96 -16.12
C LEU A 88 0.02 -5.21 -16.72
N MET A 89 1.30 -5.45 -16.42
CA MET A 89 2.03 -6.62 -16.91
C MET A 89 1.60 -7.92 -16.24
N THR A 90 1.10 -7.85 -15.00
CA THR A 90 0.77 -9.04 -14.20
C THR A 90 -0.73 -9.27 -14.03
N ASN A 91 -1.57 -8.30 -14.37
CA ASN A 91 -3.02 -8.29 -14.08
C ASN A 91 -3.35 -8.55 -12.60
N LYS A 92 -2.46 -8.15 -11.69
CA LYS A 92 -2.66 -8.24 -10.25
C LYS A 92 -2.66 -6.85 -9.64
N HIS A 93 -3.47 -6.66 -8.61
CA HIS A 93 -3.53 -5.40 -7.89
C HIS A 93 -2.31 -5.19 -7.01
N VAL A 94 -1.80 -3.96 -7.05
CA VAL A 94 -0.76 -3.48 -6.15
C VAL A 94 -1.31 -2.24 -5.45
N ILE A 95 -1.43 -2.30 -4.12
CA ILE A 95 -1.90 -1.19 -3.31
C ILE A 95 -0.69 -0.39 -2.84
N ASP A 96 -0.48 0.77 -3.46
CA ASP A 96 0.58 1.71 -3.09
C ASP A 96 0.20 2.49 -1.84
N VAL A 97 0.97 2.29 -0.77
CA VAL A 97 0.90 3.07 0.46
C VAL A 97 2.24 3.79 0.62
N THR A 98 2.26 5.03 0.16
CA THR A 98 3.43 5.90 0.34
C THR A 98 3.08 7.05 1.27
N VAL A 99 3.96 7.35 2.22
CA VAL A 99 3.84 8.47 3.16
C VAL A 99 4.93 9.49 2.84
N HIS A 100 4.54 10.76 2.67
CA HIS A 100 5.46 11.87 2.48
C HIS A 100 5.67 12.61 3.79
N GLU A 101 6.92 12.97 4.08
CA GLU A 101 7.27 13.66 5.33
C GLU A 101 6.67 15.07 5.48
N ASP A 102 6.13 15.65 4.40
CA ASP A 102 5.46 16.94 4.41
C ASP A 102 3.93 16.84 4.59
N GLU A 103 3.39 15.64 4.83
CA GLU A 103 1.97 15.44 5.16
C GLU A 103 1.61 15.86 6.59
N ALA A 104 2.60 16.03 7.46
CA ALA A 104 2.42 16.51 8.82
C ALA A 104 3.56 17.41 9.27
N ASP A 105 3.24 18.35 10.16
CA ASP A 105 4.21 19.28 10.73
C ASP A 105 5.04 18.66 11.87
N ASP A 106 4.59 17.52 12.41
CA ASP A 106 5.22 16.83 13.53
C ASP A 106 5.27 15.30 13.33
N GLU A 107 6.25 14.66 13.96
CA GLU A 107 6.52 13.22 13.80
C GLU A 107 5.44 12.33 14.42
N VAL A 108 4.74 12.80 15.46
CA VAL A 108 3.67 12.02 16.11
C VAL A 108 2.49 11.89 15.15
N LYS A 109 2.06 13.01 14.57
CA LYS A 109 0.98 13.01 13.58
C LYS A 109 1.38 12.28 12.30
N LEU A 110 2.64 12.41 11.86
CA LEU A 110 3.14 11.66 10.71
C LEU A 110 3.10 10.14 10.96
N TYR A 111 3.48 9.71 12.15
CA TYR A 111 3.36 8.31 12.58
C TYR A 111 1.90 7.85 12.57
N GLU A 112 0.98 8.63 13.14
CA GLU A 112 -0.45 8.30 13.14
C GLU A 112 -1.02 8.16 11.73
N ILE A 113 -0.68 9.08 10.81
CA ILE A 113 -1.06 9.00 9.40
C ILE A 113 -0.54 7.70 8.79
N ALA A 114 0.73 7.37 8.99
CA ALA A 114 1.33 6.14 8.47
C ALA A 114 0.60 4.89 9.00
N VAL A 115 0.36 4.81 10.32
CA VAL A 115 -0.35 3.68 10.92
C VAL A 115 -1.77 3.52 10.37
N ASN A 116 -2.54 4.61 10.32
CA ASN A 116 -3.93 4.56 9.89
C ASN A 116 -4.04 4.21 8.40
N ARG A 117 -3.23 4.86 7.56
CA ARG A 117 -3.20 4.62 6.12
C ARG A 117 -2.87 3.15 5.81
N VAL A 118 -1.86 2.59 6.47
CA VAL A 118 -1.48 1.19 6.26
C VAL A 118 -2.61 0.23 6.62
N LYS A 119 -3.28 0.44 7.77
CA LYS A 119 -4.41 -0.40 8.19
C LYS A 119 -5.56 -0.37 7.18
N GLU A 120 -5.98 0.83 6.78
CA GLU A 120 -7.12 1.01 5.88
C GLU A 120 -6.82 0.47 4.47
N HIS A 121 -5.59 0.63 3.98
CA HIS A 121 -5.20 0.03 2.69
C HIS A 121 -5.01 -1.49 2.77
N ALA A 122 -4.53 -2.03 3.89
CA ALA A 122 -4.48 -3.47 4.11
C ALA A 122 -5.90 -4.07 4.12
N GLU A 123 -6.87 -3.41 4.76
CA GLU A 123 -8.28 -3.79 4.69
C GLU A 123 -8.82 -3.77 3.26
N ASN A 124 -8.50 -2.73 2.49
CA ASN A 124 -8.94 -2.62 1.09
C ASN A 124 -8.33 -3.71 0.22
N LEU A 125 -7.05 -4.06 0.43
CA LEU A 125 -6.42 -5.20 -0.23
C LEU A 125 -7.16 -6.49 0.09
N VAL A 126 -7.47 -6.75 1.37
CA VAL A 126 -8.23 -7.96 1.77
C VAL A 126 -9.62 -7.99 1.13
N LYS A 127 -10.34 -6.86 1.09
CA LYS A 127 -11.65 -6.74 0.42
C LYS A 127 -11.54 -7.12 -1.06
N LEU A 128 -10.54 -6.57 -1.77
CA LEU A 128 -10.29 -6.86 -3.19
C LEU A 128 -9.92 -8.33 -3.41
N LEU A 129 -9.08 -8.92 -2.56
CA LEU A 129 -8.67 -10.31 -2.71
C LEU A 129 -9.81 -11.31 -2.47
N ARG A 130 -10.79 -10.96 -1.63
CA ARG A 130 -11.95 -11.81 -1.34
C ARG A 130 -13.06 -11.72 -2.38
N GLY A 131 -13.35 -10.51 -2.87
CA GLY A 131 -14.54 -10.27 -3.69
C GLY A 131 -14.30 -9.42 -4.94
N GLY A 132 -13.04 -9.19 -5.31
CA GLY A 132 -12.69 -8.35 -6.45
C GLY A 132 -13.28 -6.94 -6.34
N GLY A 133 -13.59 -6.34 -7.48
CA GLY A 133 -14.21 -5.01 -7.54
C GLY A 133 -15.60 -4.94 -6.90
N ASP A 134 -16.34 -6.05 -6.83
CA ASP A 134 -17.68 -6.08 -6.24
C ASP A 134 -17.64 -5.81 -4.72
N ALA A 135 -16.56 -6.21 -4.03
CA ALA A 135 -16.38 -5.94 -2.61
C ALA A 135 -16.29 -4.43 -2.30
N LEU A 136 -15.83 -3.61 -3.25
CA LEU A 136 -15.71 -2.16 -3.09
C LEU A 136 -16.88 -1.38 -3.69
N ARG A 137 -17.70 -1.98 -4.56
CA ARG A 137 -18.83 -1.30 -5.22
C ARG A 137 -19.78 -0.56 -4.27
N PRO A 138 -20.14 -1.08 -3.07
CA PRO A 138 -21.01 -0.37 -2.13
C PRO A 138 -20.41 0.94 -1.57
N TYR A 139 -19.12 1.17 -1.76
CA TYR A 139 -18.39 2.36 -1.28
C TYR A 139 -18.09 3.36 -2.40
N ALA A 140 -18.48 3.06 -3.64
CA ALA A 140 -18.26 3.93 -4.79
C ALA A 140 -18.89 5.31 -4.55
N GLY A 141 -18.10 6.38 -4.77
CA GLY A 141 -18.56 7.77 -4.67
C GLY A 141 -18.81 8.28 -3.24
N LYS A 142 -18.39 7.56 -2.19
CA LYS A 142 -18.61 7.97 -0.79
C LYS A 142 -17.58 8.95 -0.22
N GLY A 143 -16.51 9.26 -0.95
CA GLY A 143 -15.46 10.18 -0.49
C GLY A 143 -14.63 9.62 0.68
N LEU A 144 -14.41 8.31 0.71
CA LEU A 144 -13.60 7.66 1.73
C LEU A 144 -12.12 8.02 1.56
N ARG A 145 -11.44 8.37 2.65
CA ARG A 145 -9.99 8.66 2.65
C ARG A 145 -9.22 7.55 3.37
N GLN A 146 -7.90 7.53 3.17
CA GLN A 146 -7.00 6.65 3.90
C GLN A 146 -5.90 7.46 4.61
N GLY A 147 -5.88 7.38 5.95
CA GLY A 147 -4.98 8.12 6.84
C GLY A 147 -5.54 9.46 7.34
N LEU A 148 -6.66 9.94 6.79
CA LEU A 148 -7.34 11.19 7.18
C LEU A 148 -8.86 10.98 7.18
N PRO A 149 -9.65 11.84 7.88
CA PRO A 149 -11.11 11.72 7.90
C PRO A 149 -11.75 11.78 6.50
N ASP A 150 -12.81 10.99 6.31
CA ASP A 150 -13.60 10.96 5.08
C ASP A 150 -14.15 12.34 4.73
N VAL A 151 -14.15 12.68 3.44
CA VAL A 151 -14.71 13.96 2.94
C VAL A 151 -16.17 13.87 2.54
N GLY A 152 -16.72 12.66 2.52
CA GLY A 152 -18.12 12.40 2.18
C GLY A 152 -18.43 12.54 0.68
N PRO A 153 -19.65 12.15 0.27
CA PRO A 153 -20.09 12.26 -1.11
C PRO A 153 -20.41 13.71 -1.50
N ILE A 154 -20.05 14.10 -2.72
CA ILE A 154 -20.57 15.32 -3.36
C ILE A 154 -21.87 14.93 -4.06
N ARG A 155 -22.98 15.60 -3.73
CA ARG A 155 -24.29 15.40 -4.37
C ARG A 155 -24.75 16.71 -5.01
N SER A 156 -25.30 16.61 -6.21
CA SER A 156 -26.10 17.67 -6.86
C SER A 156 -27.56 17.55 -6.45
#